data_AF-X1FDU3-F1
#
_entry.id   AF-X1FDU3-F1
#
_cell.length_a   1.000
_cell.length_b   1.000
_cell.length_c   1.000
_cell.angle_alpha   90.00
_cell.angle_beta   90.00
_cell.angle_gamma   90.00
#
_symmetry.space_group_name_H-M   'P 1'
#
loop_
_entity.id
_entity.type
_entity.pdbx_description
1 polymer ?
#
loop_
_entity_poly.entity_id
_entity_poly.type
_entity_poly.pdbx_seq_one_letter_code
_entity_poly.pdbx_strand_id
1 'polypeptide(L)'
;GGMISQIIAYRHPSRALSLISIMSSTGNPDIPPGDPEVGKVMMTPAPPDRDGYIEYYAKLKRLQHGSVFPFDEVKERELSGRIYDR
;
A
#
# COMPACT_ATOMS: atom_id res chain seq x y z
N GLY A 1 -7.88 11.32 -0.25
CA GLY A 1 -7.02 12.52 -0.41
C GLY A 1 -6.57 12.71 -1.84
N GLY A 2 -5.74 11.80 -2.36
CA GLY A 2 -5.07 11.96 -3.66
C GLY A 2 -5.97 12.32 -4.85
N MET A 3 -7.07 11.59 -5.07
CA MET A 3 -8.01 11.88 -6.16
C MET A 3 -8.57 13.31 -6.09
N ILE A 4 -8.99 13.75 -4.90
CA ILE A 4 -9.52 15.10 -4.68
C ILE A 4 -8.42 16.15 -4.94
N SER A 5 -7.22 15.94 -4.41
CA SER A 5 -6.11 16.88 -4.61
C SER A 5 -5.68 16.98 -6.09
N GLN A 6 -5.78 15.89 -6.86
CA GLN A 6 -5.54 15.90 -8.30
C GLN A 6 -6.60 16.75 -9.03
N ILE A 7 -7.88 16.62 -8.65
CA ILE A 7 -8.97 17.44 -9.21
C ILE A 7 -8.74 18.93 -8.92
N ILE A 8 -8.33 19.29 -7.70
CA ILE A 8 -8.05 20.68 -7.33
C ILE A 8 -6.89 21.23 -8.17
N ALA A 9 -5.77 20.50 -8.26
CA ALA A 9 -4.61 20.93 -9.03
C ALA A 9 -4.94 21.09 -10.52
N TYR A 10 -5.78 20.21 -11.08
CA TYR A 10 -6.21 20.27 -12.47
C TYR A 10 -7.19 21.42 -12.75
N ARG A 11 -8.22 21.60 -11.91
CA ARG A 11 -9.27 22.61 -12.13
C ARG A 11 -8.88 24.02 -11.70
N HIS A 12 -7.93 24.16 -10.79
CA HIS A 12 -7.50 25.44 -10.24
C HIS A 12 -5.96 25.57 -10.22
N PRO A 13 -5.28 25.48 -11.38
CA PRO A 13 -3.82 25.47 -11.43
C PRO A 13 -3.19 26.77 -10.89
N SER A 14 -3.89 27.91 -10.98
CA SER A 14 -3.45 29.18 -10.38
C SER A 14 -3.50 29.22 -8.85
N ARG A 15 -4.08 28.20 -8.22
CA ARG A 15 -4.22 28.07 -6.76
C ARG A 15 -3.37 26.94 -6.17
N ALA A 16 -2.70 26.15 -7.01
CA ALA A 16 -1.87 25.01 -6.58
C ALA A 16 -0.46 25.16 -7.17
N LEU A 17 0.53 25.50 -6.32
CA LEU A 17 1.92 25.62 -6.76
C LEU A 17 2.52 24.26 -7.18
N SER A 18 2.20 23.19 -6.45
CA SER A 18 2.66 21.83 -6.72
C SER A 18 1.77 20.79 -6.04
N LEU A 19 1.79 19.55 -6.52
CA LEU A 19 1.09 18.41 -5.92
C LEU A 19 2.05 17.22 -5.78
N ILE A 20 2.11 16.62 -4.59
CA ILE A 20 2.73 15.30 -4.36
C ILE A 20 1.59 14.30 -4.16
N SER A 21 1.50 13.30 -5.05
CA SER A 21 0.49 12.24 -5.00
C SER A 21 1.17 10.91 -4.68
N ILE A 22 0.79 10.29 -3.56
CA ILE A 22 1.36 9.01 -3.08
C ILE A 22 0.22 8.01 -2.96
N MET A 23 0.40 6.81 -3.52
CA MET A 23 -0.56 5.69 -3.44
C MET A 23 -2.01 6.08 -3.80
N SER A 24 -2.20 6.81 -4.92
CA SER A 24 -3.52 7.24 -5.40
C SER A 24 -3.67 6.98 -6.89
N SER A 25 -4.90 6.72 -7.33
CA SER A 25 -5.31 6.78 -8.72
C SER A 25 -6.12 8.05 -8.99
N THR A 26 -6.55 8.25 -10.25
CA THR A 26 -7.44 9.35 -10.67
C THR A 26 -8.92 9.06 -10.37
N GLY A 27 -9.25 7.84 -9.96
CA GLY A 27 -10.63 7.37 -9.79
C GLY A 27 -11.40 7.12 -11.08
N ASN A 28 -10.73 7.09 -12.24
CA ASN A 28 -11.35 6.68 -13.50
C ASN A 28 -11.80 5.20 -13.42
N PRO A 29 -13.08 4.87 -13.68
CA PRO A 29 -13.59 3.49 -13.63
C PRO A 29 -12.93 2.54 -14.66
N ASP A 30 -12.31 3.08 -15.71
CA ASP A 30 -11.63 2.28 -16.74
C ASP A 30 -10.23 1.81 -16.31
N ILE A 31 -9.71 2.30 -15.18
CA ILE A 31 -8.42 1.82 -14.65
C ILE A 31 -8.60 0.38 -14.16
N PRO A 32 -7.71 -0.55 -14.55
CA PRO A 32 -7.78 -1.92 -14.07
C PRO A 32 -7.83 -1.97 -12.53
N PRO A 33 -8.76 -2.75 -11.95
CA PRO A 33 -8.83 -2.88 -10.51
C PRO A 33 -7.55 -3.52 -9.96
N GLY A 34 -7.28 -3.28 -8.69
CA GLY A 34 -6.21 -4.00 -7.99
C GLY A 34 -6.47 -5.50 -7.95
N ASP A 35 -5.41 -6.27 -7.71
CA ASP A 35 -5.51 -7.72 -7.55
C ASP A 35 -6.43 -8.07 -6.35
N PRO A 36 -7.52 -8.82 -6.58
CA PRO A 36 -8.48 -9.16 -5.54
C PRO A 36 -7.87 -10.01 -4.41
N GLU A 37 -6.83 -10.80 -4.68
CA GLU A 37 -6.15 -11.60 -3.64
C GLU A 37 -5.40 -10.70 -2.65
N VAL A 38 -4.78 -9.63 -3.14
CA VAL A 38 -4.15 -8.61 -2.28
C VAL A 38 -5.21 -7.97 -1.38
N GLY A 39 -6.37 -7.62 -1.96
CA GLY A 39 -7.50 -7.07 -1.22
C GLY A 39 -8.01 -8.00 -0.12
N LYS A 40 -8.18 -9.29 -0.40
CA LYS A 40 -8.62 -10.30 0.58
C LYS A 40 -7.65 -10.38 1.76
N VAL A 41 -6.34 -10.43 1.49
CA VAL A 41 -5.32 -10.50 2.55
C VAL A 41 -5.34 -9.22 3.40
N MET A 42 -5.38 -8.03 2.77
CA MET A 42 -5.44 -6.76 3.51
C MET A 42 -6.67 -6.60 4.40
N MET A 43 -7.82 -7.17 4.00
CA MET A 43 -9.06 -7.11 4.76
C MET A 43 -9.15 -8.18 5.85
N THR A 44 -8.19 -9.10 5.91
CA THR A 44 -8.12 -10.12 6.97
C THR A 44 -7.51 -9.48 8.23
N PRO A 45 -8.10 -9.67 9.42
CA PRO A 45 -7.50 -9.22 10.66
C PRO A 45 -6.10 -9.83 10.85
N ALA A 46 -5.12 -9.00 11.20
CA ALA A 46 -3.78 -9.50 11.54
C ALA A 46 -3.87 -10.39 12.79
N PRO A 47 -3.13 -11.52 12.84
CA PRO A 47 -3.08 -12.35 14.04
C PRO A 47 -2.58 -11.55 15.26
N PRO A 48 -3.14 -11.83 16.46
CA PRO A 48 -2.79 -11.09 17.67
C PRO A 48 -1.45 -11.51 18.26
N ASP A 49 -0.94 -12.70 17.92
CA ASP A 49 0.37 -13.19 18.35
C ASP A 49 1.48 -12.71 17.41
N ARG A 50 2.69 -12.57 17.96
CA ARG A 50 3.84 -12.00 17.26
C ARG A 50 4.23 -12.77 16.01
N ASP A 51 4.31 -14.09 16.09
CA ASP A 51 4.76 -14.93 14.99
C ASP A 51 3.72 -14.93 13.85
N GLY A 52 2.44 -15.04 14.21
CA GLY A 52 1.32 -14.90 13.29
C GLY A 52 1.29 -13.53 12.61
N TYR A 53 1.56 -12.44 13.35
CA TYR A 53 1.66 -11.09 12.78
C TYR A 53 2.80 -10.99 11.76
N ILE A 54 3.98 -11.53 12.08
CA ILE A 54 5.15 -11.50 11.19
C ILE A 54 4.86 -12.26 9.90
N GLU A 55 4.31 -13.47 9.98
CA GLU A 55 3.98 -14.26 8.79
C GLU A 55 2.86 -13.59 7.95
N TYR A 56 1.84 -13.02 8.60
CA TYR A 56 0.81 -12.24 7.93
C TYR A 56 1.39 -11.06 7.15
N TYR A 57 2.26 -10.26 7.79
CA TYR A 57 2.87 -9.11 7.14
C TYR A 57 3.90 -9.49 6.07
N ALA A 58 4.70 -10.54 6.28
CA ALA A 58 5.64 -11.04 5.26
C ALA A 58 4.90 -11.45 3.98
N LYS A 59 3.78 -12.17 4.12
CA LYS A 59 2.90 -12.53 3.00
C LYS A 59 2.32 -11.29 2.32
N LEU A 60 1.78 -10.36 3.10
CA LEU A 60 1.18 -9.13 2.57
C LEU A 60 2.20 -8.25 1.85
N LYS A 61 3.44 -8.19 2.34
CA LYS A 61 4.54 -7.45 1.71
C LYS A 61 5.01 -8.11 0.42
N ARG A 62 5.12 -9.45 0.40
CA ARG A 62 5.45 -10.20 -0.81
C ARG A 62 4.46 -9.93 -1.93
N LEU A 63 3.17 -9.88 -1.60
CA LEU A 63 2.09 -9.59 -2.56
C LEU A 63 2.16 -8.15 -3.13
N GLN A 64 2.64 -7.18 -2.36
CA GLN A 64 2.73 -5.76 -2.77
C GLN A 64 4.06 -5.38 -3.43
N HIS A 65 5.10 -6.21 -3.30
CA HIS A 65 6.47 -5.88 -3.69
C HIS A 65 6.66 -5.64 -5.19
N GLY A 66 5.77 -6.19 -6.02
CA GLY A 66 5.95 -6.22 -7.46
C GLY A 66 7.09 -7.15 -7.89
N SER A 67 7.46 -7.12 -9.17
CA SER A 67 8.39 -8.08 -9.78
C SER A 67 9.75 -7.49 -10.20
N VAL A 68 9.91 -6.16 -10.13
CA VAL A 68 11.07 -5.47 -10.71
C VAL A 68 12.33 -5.59 -9.83
N PHE A 69 12.17 -5.60 -8.51
CA PHE A 69 13.28 -5.67 -7.57
C PHE A 69 13.25 -6.99 -6.79
N PRO A 70 14.40 -7.52 -6.33
CA PRO A 70 14.42 -8.68 -5.44
C PRO A 70 13.66 -8.39 -4.14
N PHE A 71 12.85 -9.35 -3.69
CA PHE A 71 12.16 -9.26 -2.40
C PHE A 71 13.06 -9.79 -1.29
N ASP A 72 13.32 -8.95 -0.29
CA ASP A 72 14.11 -9.31 0.90
C ASP A 72 13.18 -9.76 2.02
N GLU A 73 12.88 -11.05 2.05
CA GLU A 73 11.96 -11.64 3.02
C GLU A 73 12.50 -11.57 4.46
N VAL A 74 13.81 -11.64 4.65
CA VAL A 74 14.44 -11.55 5.97
C VAL A 74 14.21 -10.16 6.54
N LYS A 75 14.53 -9.12 5.75
CA LYS A 75 14.33 -7.73 6.17
C LYS A 75 12.87 -7.39 6.45
N GLU A 76 11.94 -7.88 5.63
CA GLU A 76 10.50 -7.64 5.86
C GLU A 76 10.00 -8.34 7.13
N ARG A 77 10.47 -9.56 7.42
CA ARG A 77 10.16 -10.24 8.69
C ARG A 77 10.73 -9.49 9.90
N GLU A 78 11.97 -9.04 9.84
CA GLU A 78 12.61 -8.25 10.91
C GLU A 78 11.88 -6.92 11.16
N LEU A 79 11.50 -6.21 10.09
CA LEU A 79 10.72 -4.98 10.19
C LEU A 79 9.34 -5.23 10.79
N SER A 80 8.66 -6.30 10.36
CA SER A 80 7.34 -6.67 10.88
C SER A 80 7.38 -6.96 12.38
N GLY A 81 8.40 -7.68 12.85
CA GLY A 81 8.61 -7.90 14.29
C GLY A 81 8.78 -6.58 15.05
N ARG A 82 9.63 -5.68 14.56
CA ARG A 82 9.83 -4.36 15.19
C ARG A 82 8.58 -3.48 15.21
N ILE A 83 7.69 -3.61 14.21
CA ILE A 83 6.42 -2.88 14.19
C ILE A 83 5.46 -3.44 15.22
N TYR A 84 5.39 -4.76 15.36
CA TYR A 84 4.54 -5.41 16.37
C TYR A 84 5.00 -5.08 17.80
N ASP A 85 6.32 -5.06 18.02
CA ASP A 85 6.93 -4.82 19.33
C ASP A 85 6.87 -3.34 19.79
N ARG A 86 6.27 -2.43 19.00
CA ARG A 86 6.21 -0.98 19.25
C ARG A 86 5.00 -0.57 20.09
#